data_AF-A0A7T5RA21-F1
#
_entry.id   AF-A0A7T5RA21-F1
#
_cell.length_a   1.000
_cell.length_b   1.000
_cell.length_c   1.000
_cell.angle_alpha   90.00
_cell.angle_beta   90.00
_cell.angle_gamma   90.00
#
_symmetry.space_group_name_H-M   'P 1'
#
loop_
_entity.id
_entity.type
_entity.pdbx_description
1 polymer ?
#
loop_
_entity_poly.entity_id
_entity_poly.type
_entity_poly.pdbx_seq_one_letter_code
_entity_poly.pdbx_strand_id
1 'polypeptide(L)'
;MDAYDYEKLGLKVGIEIHQRLRTRKLFCDCTPTNGEPLANIHRKLRASAGELGMIDPAALYEQMRGREFNYSTYKDASCLVEMDEEPPHAVNADALRAALQVAKMLACEIPDELHVMRKTVVDGSNTSGFQRTMVVGLGGSLKTSFGDVRIEGLSLEEESSQILERTERGVKYGLDRLGIPLVEIGTAPDAHTPAQAKEVAEALGMLLRSTGLVQRGIGTIRQDVNVSIRGGARVEIKGFQDLSMLDALVRNEAERQYSLLGMAEDLRNRAASASSAKDVTRVFSATQNRIISQAVANNKRVYAFVLKGFGGLLKRKISWDRTFGRELASYAMVQGVKGMIHTDEDMEGYGLTREFGALRNELGASEKDAICIIAEDDETAKRACAAVIERALFALSGVPEETRAPNADATSSYARPLPGGARLYPETDVPPIVVDRKALKAMEMPESLDAKQKRLVKMGVPEQAARELVRSEMISIFEEAGKINAKRAAELLTSTITSLRREGVRVDRIASADMVKLLRELEGIPKEAVLDGLKALAEGKPYATAMKTARMSAQELADAVDEVIRTDIELVNREGEAAFKKLMGPLMDRVRGRVPGEAAAEALKRRLKSFLK
;
A
#
# COMPACT_ATOMS: atom_id res chain seq x y z
N MET A 1 25.87 -13.10 1.33
CA MET A 1 26.54 -12.98 0.03
C MET A 1 25.46 -13.03 -1.01
N ASP A 2 25.35 -12.00 -1.84
CA ASP A 2 24.39 -12.00 -2.94
C ASP A 2 24.81 -13.03 -3.99
N ALA A 3 23.82 -13.70 -4.59
CA ALA A 3 24.05 -14.76 -5.58
C ALA A 3 24.63 -14.24 -6.90
N TYR A 4 24.59 -12.93 -7.12
CA TYR A 4 24.97 -12.27 -8.37
C TYR A 4 25.85 -11.04 -8.10
N ASP A 5 26.79 -10.79 -9.01
CA ASP A 5 27.54 -9.54 -9.09
C ASP A 5 26.70 -8.52 -9.89
N TYR A 6 25.93 -7.69 -9.17
CA TYR A 6 24.98 -6.75 -9.76
C TYR A 6 25.64 -5.65 -10.60
N GLU A 7 26.89 -5.30 -10.29
CA GLU A 7 27.66 -4.34 -11.08
C GLU A 7 27.98 -4.91 -12.46
N LYS A 8 28.44 -6.18 -12.53
CA LYS A 8 28.65 -6.88 -13.80
C LYS A 8 27.36 -7.11 -14.57
N LEU A 9 26.27 -7.45 -13.89
CA LEU A 9 24.93 -7.53 -14.51
C LEU A 9 24.47 -6.18 -15.05
N GLY A 10 25.03 -5.07 -14.56
CA GLY A 10 24.59 -3.72 -14.91
C GLY A 10 23.18 -3.45 -14.41
N LEU A 11 22.85 -3.93 -13.20
CA LEU A 11 21.54 -3.71 -12.58
C LEU A 11 21.29 -2.21 -12.42
N LYS A 12 20.11 -1.77 -12.87
CA LYS A 12 19.59 -0.43 -12.67
C LYS A 12 18.16 -0.51 -12.17
N VAL A 13 17.90 0.20 -11.08
CA VAL A 13 16.61 0.22 -10.40
C VAL A 13 16.16 1.66 -10.20
N GLY A 14 14.95 1.96 -10.66
CA GLY A 14 14.23 3.19 -10.34
C GLY A 14 13.04 2.88 -9.43
N ILE A 15 12.78 3.75 -8.45
CA ILE A 15 11.66 3.63 -7.53
C ILE A 15 10.68 4.77 -7.81
N GLU A 16 9.41 4.44 -7.89
CA GLU A 16 8.31 5.40 -7.96
C GLU A 16 7.42 5.21 -6.73
N ILE A 17 7.18 6.28 -5.98
CA ILE A 17 6.32 6.24 -4.79
C ILE A 17 5.14 7.16 -5.01
N HIS A 18 3.94 6.62 -4.77
CA HIS A 18 2.71 7.40 -4.63
C HIS A 18 2.30 7.47 -3.18
N GLN A 19 2.10 8.68 -2.65
CA GLN A 19 1.71 8.87 -1.25
C GLN A 19 0.53 9.84 -1.15
N ARG A 20 -0.56 9.38 -0.51
CA ARG A 20 -1.73 10.24 -0.26
C ARG A 20 -1.43 11.28 0.80
N LEU A 21 -1.95 12.48 0.59
CA LEU A 21 -1.93 13.58 1.55
C LEU A 21 -3.22 13.61 2.37
N ARG A 22 -3.09 14.04 3.63
CA ARG A 22 -4.17 14.13 4.62
C ARG A 22 -4.80 15.53 4.58
N THR A 23 -5.49 15.83 3.48
CA THR A 23 -6.18 17.10 3.25
C THR A 23 -7.57 16.84 2.64
N ARG A 24 -8.34 17.90 2.35
CA ARG A 24 -9.47 17.81 1.40
C ARG A 24 -8.99 17.35 0.02
N LYS A 25 -9.92 16.98 -0.87
CA LYS A 25 -9.61 16.59 -2.26
C LYS A 25 -8.89 17.69 -3.03
N LEU A 26 -8.21 17.33 -4.12
CA LEU A 26 -7.25 18.20 -4.80
C LEU A 26 -7.93 19.34 -5.56
N PHE A 27 -9.07 19.07 -6.20
CA PHE A 27 -9.77 20.00 -7.08
C PHE A 27 -11.26 20.17 -6.70
N CYS A 28 -11.61 19.94 -5.43
CA CYS A 28 -12.94 20.23 -4.88
C CYS A 28 -12.91 20.36 -3.34
N ASP A 29 -14.04 20.68 -2.73
CA ASP A 29 -14.18 20.87 -1.28
C ASP A 29 -14.53 19.61 -0.48
N CYS A 30 -14.67 18.45 -1.12
CA CYS A 30 -15.01 17.21 -0.43
C CYS A 30 -13.91 16.74 0.54
N THR A 31 -14.35 16.15 1.65
CA THR A 31 -13.47 15.53 2.64
C THR A 31 -13.42 14.01 2.39
N PRO A 32 -12.23 13.41 2.22
CA PRO A 32 -12.12 11.97 2.04
C PRO A 32 -12.51 11.22 3.32
N THR A 33 -13.74 10.71 3.36
CA THR A 33 -14.25 9.92 4.49
C THR A 33 -14.90 8.65 3.98
N ASN A 34 -14.72 7.56 4.72
CA ASN A 34 -15.44 6.31 4.46
C ASN A 34 -16.90 6.47 4.94
N GLY A 35 -17.85 6.12 4.08
CA GLY A 35 -19.28 6.18 4.40
C GLY A 35 -20.07 5.12 3.65
N GLU A 36 -21.38 5.13 3.82
CA GLU A 36 -22.27 4.28 3.01
C GLU A 36 -22.53 4.93 1.64
N PRO A 37 -22.55 4.13 0.56
CA PRO A 37 -22.92 4.62 -0.77
C PRO A 37 -24.33 5.25 -0.79
N LEU A 38 -24.46 6.43 -1.38
CA LEU A 38 -25.73 7.14 -1.54
C LEU A 38 -26.45 6.77 -2.84
N ALA A 39 -25.72 6.79 -3.96
CA ALA A 39 -26.26 6.54 -5.30
C ALA A 39 -25.19 5.94 -6.22
N ASN A 40 -25.62 5.38 -7.35
CA ASN A 40 -24.72 4.84 -8.38
C ASN A 40 -24.90 5.59 -9.71
N ILE A 41 -23.79 5.82 -10.40
CA ILE A 41 -23.75 6.44 -11.74
C ILE A 41 -23.13 5.45 -12.72
N HIS A 42 -23.76 5.24 -13.88
CA HIS A 42 -23.26 4.35 -14.93
C HIS A 42 -22.58 5.15 -16.03
N ARG A 43 -21.39 4.73 -16.47
CA ARG A 43 -20.65 5.36 -17.58
C ARG A 43 -19.93 4.32 -18.45
N LYS A 44 -19.60 4.75 -19.67
CA LYS A 44 -18.69 4.07 -20.60
C LYS A 44 -17.63 5.07 -21.06
N LEU A 45 -16.36 4.73 -20.89
CA LEU A 45 -15.26 5.56 -21.35
C LEU A 45 -14.89 5.20 -22.80
N ARG A 46 -14.35 6.19 -23.52
CA ARG A 46 -13.81 6.01 -24.87
C ARG A 46 -12.40 6.59 -24.89
N ALA A 47 -11.46 5.86 -25.49
CA ALA A 47 -10.11 6.30 -25.75
C ALA A 47 -10.13 7.48 -26.72
N SER A 48 -9.36 8.51 -26.39
CA SER A 48 -9.15 9.72 -27.17
C SER A 48 -7.69 9.77 -27.62
N ALA A 49 -7.44 10.44 -28.74
CA ALA A 49 -6.08 10.81 -29.11
C ALA A 49 -5.52 11.85 -28.11
N GLY A 50 -4.22 11.74 -27.79
CA GLY A 50 -3.49 12.77 -27.04
C GLY A 50 -3.13 13.97 -27.91
N GLU A 51 -2.34 14.93 -27.37
CA GLU A 51 -1.89 16.12 -28.11
C GLU A 51 -1.23 15.80 -29.46
N LEU A 52 -0.51 14.67 -29.52
CA LEU A 52 0.21 14.21 -30.71
C LEU A 52 -0.69 13.50 -31.74
N GLY A 53 -2.01 13.50 -31.55
CA GLY A 53 -2.98 12.87 -32.47
C GLY A 53 -2.97 11.33 -32.46
N MET A 54 -2.18 10.70 -31.58
CA MET A 54 -2.08 9.25 -31.43
C MET A 54 -2.85 8.77 -30.19
N ILE A 55 -3.48 7.59 -30.30
CA ILE A 55 -4.13 6.91 -29.17
C ILE A 55 -3.09 6.01 -28.49
N ASP A 56 -3.01 6.08 -27.17
CA ASP A 56 -2.12 5.22 -26.40
C ASP A 56 -2.48 3.73 -26.55
N PRO A 57 -1.51 2.84 -26.81
CA PRO A 57 -1.78 1.41 -26.99
C PRO A 57 -2.44 0.73 -25.79
N ALA A 58 -2.09 1.09 -24.55
CA ALA A 58 -2.73 0.51 -23.37
C ALA A 58 -4.15 1.02 -23.18
N ALA A 59 -4.41 2.28 -23.55
CA ALA A 59 -5.76 2.84 -23.55
C ALA A 59 -6.66 2.15 -24.58
N LEU A 60 -6.14 1.93 -25.79
CA LEU A 60 -6.82 1.14 -26.81
C LEU A 60 -7.08 -0.30 -26.34
N TYR A 61 -6.07 -0.92 -25.73
CA TYR A 61 -6.18 -2.28 -25.18
C TYR A 61 -7.28 -2.40 -24.12
N GLU A 62 -7.39 -1.43 -23.20
CA GLU A 62 -8.47 -1.42 -22.21
C GLU A 62 -9.84 -1.11 -22.85
N GLN A 63 -9.92 -0.21 -23.83
CA GLN A 63 -11.18 0.03 -24.56
C GLN A 63 -11.69 -1.24 -25.27
N MET A 64 -10.80 -2.03 -25.87
CA MET A 64 -11.16 -3.29 -26.54
C MET A 64 -11.82 -4.31 -25.59
N ARG A 65 -11.71 -4.13 -24.27
CA ARG A 65 -12.40 -4.96 -23.27
C ARG A 65 -13.88 -4.60 -23.09
N GLY A 66 -14.35 -3.47 -23.65
CA GLY A 66 -15.77 -3.12 -23.70
C GLY A 66 -16.47 -3.00 -22.33
N ARG A 67 -15.72 -2.67 -21.27
CA ARG A 67 -16.24 -2.66 -19.89
C ARG A 67 -17.22 -1.51 -19.65
N GLU A 68 -18.23 -1.80 -18.82
CA GLU A 68 -19.10 -0.76 -18.24
C GLU A 68 -18.61 -0.39 -16.84
N PHE A 69 -18.75 0.88 -16.45
CA PHE A 69 -18.29 1.37 -15.15
C PHE A 69 -19.46 1.89 -14.33
N ASN A 70 -19.56 1.42 -13.08
CA ASN A 70 -20.55 1.88 -12.12
C ASN A 70 -19.85 2.59 -10.97
N TYR A 71 -20.20 3.83 -10.68
CA TYR A 71 -19.56 4.64 -9.65
C TYR A 71 -20.50 4.90 -8.48
N SER A 72 -20.11 4.47 -7.29
CA SER A 72 -20.81 4.75 -6.04
C SER A 72 -20.38 6.10 -5.47
N THR A 73 -21.37 6.91 -5.12
CA THR A 73 -21.21 8.26 -4.54
C THR A 73 -21.39 8.22 -3.02
N TYR A 74 -20.80 9.17 -2.31
CA TYR A 74 -20.79 9.21 -0.84
C TYR A 74 -21.13 10.59 -0.31
N LYS A 75 -21.78 10.64 0.85
CA LYS A 75 -22.05 11.91 1.54
C LYS A 75 -20.72 12.56 1.95
N ASP A 76 -20.57 13.86 1.69
CA ASP A 76 -19.40 14.69 2.05
C ASP A 76 -18.06 14.30 1.37
N ALA A 77 -17.99 13.12 0.75
CA ALA A 77 -16.83 12.57 0.05
C ALA A 77 -17.05 12.44 -1.47
N SER A 78 -18.16 12.93 -2.02
CA SER A 78 -18.40 13.03 -3.47
C SER A 78 -19.20 14.28 -3.81
N CYS A 79 -18.80 14.99 -4.86
CA CYS A 79 -19.53 16.13 -5.45
C CYS A 79 -19.60 16.01 -6.98
N LEU A 80 -20.18 17.02 -7.63
CA LEU A 80 -20.34 17.05 -9.08
C LEU A 80 -18.99 17.00 -9.83
N VAL A 81 -17.91 17.49 -9.22
CA VAL A 81 -16.55 17.40 -9.79
C VAL A 81 -16.10 15.94 -9.95
N GLU A 82 -16.24 15.11 -8.91
CA GLU A 82 -15.91 13.68 -9.02
C GLU A 82 -16.87 12.91 -9.92
N MET A 83 -18.11 13.38 -10.05
CA MET A 83 -19.08 12.78 -10.94
C MET A 83 -18.83 13.16 -12.40
N ASP A 84 -17.88 14.08 -12.66
CA ASP A 84 -17.60 14.66 -13.97
C ASP A 84 -18.86 15.36 -14.55
N GLU A 85 -19.52 16.15 -13.69
CA GLU A 85 -20.72 16.96 -13.97
C GLU A 85 -20.51 18.46 -13.63
N GLU A 86 -19.33 18.82 -13.13
CA GLU A 86 -18.92 20.20 -12.82
C GLU A 86 -17.41 20.34 -13.09
N PRO A 87 -16.94 21.49 -13.64
CA PRO A 87 -15.51 21.76 -13.79
C PRO A 87 -14.75 21.67 -12.45
N PRO A 88 -13.47 21.25 -12.46
CA PRO A 88 -12.65 21.24 -11.25
C PRO A 88 -12.50 22.63 -10.65
N HIS A 89 -12.41 22.70 -9.32
CA HIS A 89 -12.11 23.94 -8.60
C HIS A 89 -10.61 24.23 -8.64
N ALA A 90 -10.21 25.36 -8.05
CA ALA A 90 -8.80 25.67 -7.84
C ALA A 90 -8.11 24.62 -6.97
N VAL A 91 -6.80 24.45 -7.21
CA VAL A 91 -5.98 23.48 -6.48
C VAL A 91 -6.05 23.68 -4.96
N ASN A 92 -6.09 22.58 -4.22
CA ASN A 92 -6.01 22.61 -2.78
C ASN A 92 -4.65 23.16 -2.29
N ALA A 93 -4.70 24.34 -1.67
CA ALA A 93 -3.54 25.06 -1.16
C ALA A 93 -2.73 24.27 -0.10
N ASP A 94 -3.38 23.48 0.75
CA ASP A 94 -2.69 22.65 1.76
C ASP A 94 -1.95 21.49 1.11
N ALA A 95 -2.57 20.86 0.09
CA ALA A 95 -1.95 19.81 -0.69
C ALA A 95 -0.74 20.34 -1.48
N LEU A 96 -0.89 21.50 -2.13
CA LEU A 96 0.20 22.16 -2.85
C LEU A 96 1.35 22.53 -1.90
N ARG A 97 1.05 23.12 -0.73
CA ARG A 97 2.07 23.42 0.28
C ARG A 97 2.82 22.16 0.71
N ALA A 98 2.12 21.05 0.96
CA ALA A 98 2.75 19.78 1.32
C ALA A 98 3.67 19.27 0.21
N ALA A 99 3.23 19.31 -1.05
CA ALA A 99 4.02 18.85 -2.18
C ALA A 99 5.28 19.71 -2.40
N LEU A 100 5.17 21.04 -2.28
CA LEU A 100 6.32 21.96 -2.33
C LEU A 100 7.30 21.76 -1.16
N GLN A 101 6.79 21.43 0.02
CA GLN A 101 7.63 21.08 1.18
C GLN A 101 8.45 19.82 0.89
N VAL A 102 7.83 18.77 0.35
CA VAL A 102 8.53 17.53 -0.04
C VAL A 102 9.56 17.81 -1.14
N ALA A 103 9.23 18.61 -2.15
CA ALA A 103 10.17 19.00 -3.20
C ALA A 103 11.42 19.70 -2.62
N LYS A 104 11.24 20.63 -1.68
CA LYS A 104 12.36 21.31 -1.00
C LYS A 104 13.19 20.35 -0.13
N MET A 105 12.54 19.38 0.53
CA MET A 105 13.24 18.35 1.32
C MET A 105 14.11 17.42 0.46
N LEU A 106 13.71 17.18 -0.79
CA LEU A 106 14.47 16.40 -1.78
C LEU A 106 15.44 17.25 -2.61
N ALA A 107 15.58 18.53 -2.27
CA ALA A 107 16.38 19.51 -3.00
C ALA A 107 16.02 19.60 -4.50
N CYS A 108 14.72 19.47 -4.81
CA CYS A 108 14.22 19.61 -6.17
C CYS A 108 14.21 21.08 -6.62
N GLU A 109 14.39 21.29 -7.93
CA GLU A 109 14.11 22.55 -8.58
C GLU A 109 12.60 22.72 -8.74
N ILE A 110 12.05 23.76 -8.13
CA ILE A 110 10.61 24.04 -8.16
C ILE A 110 10.34 25.04 -9.31
N PRO A 111 9.47 24.71 -10.28
CA PRO A 111 9.11 25.61 -11.38
C PRO A 111 8.55 26.96 -10.90
N ASP A 112 8.66 28.01 -11.72
CA ASP A 112 8.05 29.31 -11.42
C ASP A 112 6.52 29.31 -11.56
N GLU A 113 6.01 28.46 -12.45
CA GLU A 113 4.59 28.29 -12.72
C GLU A 113 4.27 26.80 -12.85
N LEU A 114 3.18 26.38 -12.22
CA LEU A 114 2.70 24.99 -12.23
C LEU A 114 1.50 24.88 -13.16
N HIS A 115 1.54 23.90 -14.04
CA HIS A 115 0.50 23.63 -15.02
C HIS A 115 -0.15 22.28 -14.72
N VAL A 116 -1.47 22.27 -14.63
CA VAL A 116 -2.23 21.03 -14.46
C VAL A 116 -2.40 20.38 -15.83
N MET A 117 -2.14 19.08 -15.89
CA MET A 117 -2.22 18.25 -17.08
C MET A 117 -3.22 17.12 -16.85
N ARG A 118 -3.84 16.64 -17.91
CA ARG A 118 -4.72 15.49 -17.95
C ARG A 118 -3.95 14.27 -18.48
N LYS A 119 -3.67 13.32 -17.59
CA LYS A 119 -3.08 12.01 -17.93
C LYS A 119 -4.21 11.05 -18.31
N THR A 120 -4.28 10.60 -19.55
CA THR A 120 -5.37 9.72 -20.02
C THR A 120 -5.39 8.38 -19.25
N VAL A 121 -6.55 8.05 -18.65
CA VAL A 121 -6.79 6.85 -17.86
C VAL A 121 -8.18 6.28 -18.21
N VAL A 122 -8.21 5.23 -19.03
CA VAL A 122 -9.47 4.67 -19.58
C VAL A 122 -9.89 3.34 -18.92
N ASP A 123 -9.24 2.95 -17.83
CA ASP A 123 -9.58 1.72 -17.09
C ASP A 123 -10.82 1.86 -16.20
N GLY A 124 -11.44 3.04 -16.17
CA GLY A 124 -12.61 3.37 -15.35
C GLY A 124 -12.28 3.84 -13.96
N SER A 125 -11.01 3.97 -13.58
CA SER A 125 -10.65 4.43 -12.24
C SER A 125 -10.80 5.95 -12.05
N ASN A 126 -10.90 6.72 -13.14
CA ASN A 126 -11.23 8.14 -13.15
C ASN A 126 -12.52 8.36 -13.98
N THR A 127 -13.51 9.02 -13.40
CA THR A 127 -14.83 9.28 -14.02
C THR A 127 -14.74 10.11 -15.30
N SER A 128 -13.80 11.06 -15.35
CA SER A 128 -13.49 11.91 -16.50
C SER A 128 -12.66 11.19 -17.59
N GLY A 129 -12.17 9.98 -17.34
CA GLY A 129 -11.28 9.26 -18.27
C GLY A 129 -9.84 9.79 -18.31
N PHE A 130 -9.48 10.67 -17.37
CA PHE A 130 -8.13 11.16 -17.14
C PHE A 130 -7.91 11.48 -15.67
N GLN A 131 -6.64 11.51 -15.28
CA GLN A 131 -6.16 11.91 -13.96
C GLN A 131 -5.51 13.28 -14.08
N ARG A 132 -5.89 14.24 -13.24
CA ARG A 132 -5.22 15.54 -13.19
C ARG A 132 -3.91 15.40 -12.42
N THR A 133 -2.82 15.88 -13.02
CA THR A 133 -1.46 15.78 -12.50
C THR A 133 -0.69 17.06 -12.81
N MET A 134 0.18 17.51 -11.92
CA MET A 134 1.07 18.64 -12.17
C MET A 134 2.45 18.37 -11.59
N VAL A 135 3.49 18.68 -12.36
CA VAL A 135 4.89 18.60 -11.88
C VAL A 135 5.15 19.79 -10.97
N VAL A 136 5.63 19.52 -9.76
CA VAL A 136 5.94 20.56 -8.76
C VAL A 136 7.42 20.60 -8.36
N GLY A 137 8.20 19.61 -8.76
CA GLY A 137 9.65 19.55 -8.56
C GLY A 137 10.34 18.74 -9.67
N LEU A 138 11.49 19.22 -10.12
CA LEU A 138 12.32 18.61 -11.15
C LEU A 138 13.76 18.49 -10.64
N GLY A 139 14.41 17.37 -10.93
CA GLY A 139 15.75 17.13 -10.39
C GLY A 139 15.75 17.04 -8.86
N GLY A 140 16.86 16.66 -8.26
CA GLY A 140 16.99 16.53 -6.81
C GLY A 140 17.83 15.32 -6.44
N SER A 141 17.94 15.06 -5.15
CA SER A 141 18.78 13.99 -4.65
C SER A 141 18.28 13.42 -3.32
N LEU A 142 18.40 12.12 -3.17
CA LEU A 142 18.19 11.40 -1.94
C LEU A 142 19.50 10.71 -1.53
N LYS A 143 19.92 10.90 -0.28
CA LYS A 143 21.13 10.28 0.24
C LYS A 143 20.85 8.84 0.69
N THR A 144 21.75 7.92 0.36
CA THR A 144 21.74 6.54 0.84
C THR A 144 23.13 6.10 1.28
N SER A 145 23.22 5.03 2.06
CA SER A 145 24.50 4.44 2.48
C SER A 145 25.34 3.89 1.34
N PHE A 146 24.72 3.63 0.17
CA PHE A 146 25.38 3.15 -1.05
C PHE A 146 25.73 4.27 -2.04
N GLY A 147 25.43 5.54 -1.70
CA GLY A 147 25.61 6.70 -2.57
C GLY A 147 24.30 7.44 -2.85
N ASP A 148 24.40 8.64 -3.40
CA ASP A 148 23.24 9.48 -3.67
C ASP A 148 22.45 8.96 -4.89
N VAL A 149 21.13 8.99 -4.79
CA VAL A 149 20.18 8.62 -5.85
C VAL A 149 19.49 9.89 -6.32
N ARG A 150 19.50 10.15 -7.62
CA ARG A 150 18.83 11.35 -8.17
C ARG A 150 17.32 11.19 -8.15
N ILE A 151 16.63 12.30 -7.94
CA ILE A 151 15.18 12.41 -8.12
C ILE A 151 14.94 12.98 -9.51
N GLU A 152 14.16 12.31 -10.35
CA GLU A 152 13.82 12.80 -11.68
C GLU A 152 12.72 13.87 -11.59
N GLY A 153 11.67 13.57 -10.82
CA GLY A 153 10.56 14.49 -10.67
C GLY A 153 9.68 14.19 -9.47
N LEU A 154 8.91 15.21 -9.10
CA LEU A 154 7.87 15.15 -8.09
C LEU A 154 6.61 15.79 -8.66
N SER A 155 5.51 15.04 -8.64
CA SER A 155 4.20 15.49 -9.14
C SER A 155 3.17 15.50 -8.01
N LEU A 156 2.20 16.40 -8.10
CA LEU A 156 0.98 16.41 -7.30
C LEU A 156 -0.19 16.06 -8.21
N GLU A 157 -0.92 15.00 -7.87
CA GLU A 157 -1.98 14.45 -8.71
C GLU A 157 -3.19 13.96 -7.91
N GLU A 158 -4.28 13.65 -8.62
CA GLU A 158 -5.47 13.04 -8.04
C GLU A 158 -5.29 11.53 -7.86
N GLU A 159 -5.68 10.98 -6.71
CA GLU A 159 -5.82 9.53 -6.58
C GLU A 159 -7.02 9.01 -7.38
N SER A 160 -6.88 7.76 -7.85
CA SER A 160 -7.88 6.97 -8.55
C SER A 160 -9.01 6.44 -7.65
N SER A 161 -10.19 6.17 -8.21
CA SER A 161 -11.34 5.57 -7.50
C SER A 161 -11.03 4.18 -6.94
N GLN A 162 -11.65 3.81 -5.81
CA GLN A 162 -11.48 2.48 -5.22
C GLN A 162 -12.26 1.44 -5.99
N ILE A 163 -11.67 0.28 -6.30
CA ILE A 163 -12.42 -0.87 -6.82
C ILE A 163 -13.22 -1.47 -5.66
N LEU A 164 -14.54 -1.46 -5.78
CA LEU A 164 -15.47 -2.09 -4.84
C LEU A 164 -15.78 -3.53 -5.27
N GLU A 165 -15.99 -3.74 -6.57
CA GLU A 165 -16.39 -5.03 -7.12
C GLU A 165 -15.93 -5.16 -8.59
N ARG A 166 -15.52 -6.36 -8.99
CA ARG A 166 -15.29 -6.71 -10.40
C ARG A 166 -16.37 -7.68 -10.83
N THR A 167 -17.10 -7.36 -11.90
CA THR A 167 -18.15 -8.19 -12.48
C THR A 167 -17.75 -8.66 -13.88
N GLU A 168 -18.49 -9.60 -14.45
CA GLU A 168 -18.26 -10.05 -15.84
C GLU A 168 -18.43 -8.92 -16.87
N ARG A 169 -19.34 -7.96 -16.59
CA ARG A 169 -19.67 -6.86 -17.48
C ARG A 169 -18.84 -5.59 -17.26
N GLY A 170 -18.13 -5.49 -16.13
CA GLY A 170 -17.56 -4.21 -15.74
C GLY A 170 -16.93 -4.15 -14.36
N VAL A 171 -16.70 -2.94 -13.88
CA VAL A 171 -16.12 -2.68 -12.55
C VAL A 171 -16.97 -1.66 -11.82
N LYS A 172 -17.21 -1.93 -10.53
CA LYS A 172 -17.86 -0.98 -9.62
C LYS A 172 -16.79 -0.25 -8.82
N TYR A 173 -16.83 1.07 -8.86
CA TYR A 173 -15.87 1.96 -8.23
C TYR A 173 -16.52 2.80 -7.12
N GLY A 174 -15.76 3.16 -6.08
CA GLY A 174 -16.13 4.12 -5.05
C GLY A 174 -15.45 5.48 -5.28
N LEU A 175 -16.24 6.55 -5.30
CA LEU A 175 -15.77 7.93 -5.52
C LEU A 175 -15.30 8.64 -4.24
N ASP A 176 -15.43 8.02 -3.07
CA ASP A 176 -14.84 8.49 -1.81
C ASP A 176 -13.32 8.70 -1.92
N ARG A 177 -12.66 7.85 -2.73
CA ARG A 177 -11.21 7.89 -2.96
C ARG A 177 -10.75 8.78 -4.12
N LEU A 178 -11.58 8.96 -5.14
CA LEU A 178 -11.24 9.75 -6.32
C LEU A 178 -10.93 11.20 -5.91
N GLY A 179 -9.80 11.75 -6.37
CA GLY A 179 -9.44 13.14 -6.12
C GLY A 179 -8.72 13.40 -4.79
N ILE A 180 -8.45 12.37 -3.96
CA ILE A 180 -7.55 12.55 -2.81
C ILE A 180 -6.17 13.02 -3.34
N PRO A 181 -5.55 14.07 -2.78
CA PRO A 181 -4.26 14.52 -3.29
C PRO A 181 -3.17 13.48 -3.05
N LEU A 182 -2.33 13.29 -4.05
CA LEU A 182 -1.31 12.26 -4.09
C LEU A 182 0.00 12.90 -4.56
N VAL A 183 1.09 12.66 -3.83
CA VAL A 183 2.43 13.01 -4.31
C VAL A 183 3.03 11.79 -4.98
N GLU A 184 3.47 11.95 -6.23
CA GLU A 184 4.27 10.98 -6.97
C GLU A 184 5.73 11.43 -6.94
N ILE A 185 6.65 10.55 -6.52
CA ILE A 185 8.09 10.80 -6.55
C ILE A 185 8.74 9.70 -7.41
N GLY A 186 9.39 10.11 -8.50
CA GLY A 186 10.17 9.20 -9.35
C GLY A 186 11.67 9.40 -9.15
N THR A 187 12.40 8.33 -8.85
CA THR A 187 13.87 8.36 -8.83
C THR A 187 14.45 8.05 -10.20
N ALA A 188 15.65 8.57 -10.45
CA ALA A 188 16.48 8.07 -11.53
C ALA A 188 16.84 6.59 -11.29
N PRO A 189 17.22 5.85 -12.34
CA PRO A 189 17.61 4.44 -12.22
C PRO A 189 19.03 4.26 -11.67
N ASP A 190 19.32 4.92 -10.54
CA ASP A 190 20.65 5.00 -9.89
C ASP A 190 20.83 3.97 -8.77
N ALA A 191 19.78 3.22 -8.39
CA ALA A 191 19.96 2.10 -7.47
C ALA A 191 20.56 0.90 -8.22
N HIS A 192 21.71 0.42 -7.77
CA HIS A 192 22.49 -0.63 -8.44
C HIS A 192 22.51 -1.96 -7.68
N THR A 193 21.86 -2.02 -6.51
CA THR A 193 21.67 -3.26 -5.73
C THR A 193 20.24 -3.34 -5.18
N PRO A 194 19.70 -4.55 -4.93
CA PRO A 194 18.40 -4.69 -4.25
C PRO A 194 18.36 -4.03 -2.87
N ALA A 195 19.46 -4.09 -2.13
CA ALA A 195 19.58 -3.46 -0.81
C ALA A 195 19.49 -1.93 -0.88
N GLN A 196 20.16 -1.31 -1.86
CA GLN A 196 20.05 0.13 -2.10
C GLN A 196 18.64 0.53 -2.52
N ALA A 197 17.99 -0.24 -3.42
CA ALA A 197 16.61 0.02 -3.83
C ALA A 197 15.64 0.01 -2.63
N LYS A 198 15.83 -0.92 -1.69
CA LYS A 198 15.09 -0.96 -0.44
C LYS A 198 15.37 0.25 0.46
N GLU A 199 16.64 0.64 0.61
CA GLU A 199 17.02 1.82 1.39
C GLU A 199 16.40 3.11 0.83
N VAL A 200 16.39 3.27 -0.50
CA VAL A 200 15.74 4.40 -1.18
C VAL A 200 14.26 4.47 -0.81
N ALA A 201 13.54 3.36 -0.95
CA ALA A 201 12.13 3.30 -0.63
C ALA A 201 11.82 3.56 0.85
N GLU A 202 12.65 3.03 1.76
CA GLU A 202 12.57 3.31 3.20
C GLU A 202 12.81 4.79 3.50
N ALA A 203 13.85 5.38 2.92
CA ALA A 203 14.23 6.78 3.12
C ALA A 203 13.15 7.74 2.59
N LEU A 204 12.61 7.51 1.39
CA LEU A 204 11.50 8.29 0.86
C LEU A 204 10.25 8.17 1.75
N GLY A 205 9.93 6.96 2.21
CA GLY A 205 8.81 6.74 3.12
C GLY A 205 8.98 7.46 4.46
N MET A 206 10.19 7.49 5.03
CA MET A 206 10.49 8.23 6.25
C MET A 206 10.44 9.75 6.04
N LEU A 207 10.96 10.24 4.91
CA LEU A 207 10.91 11.64 4.51
C LEU A 207 9.46 12.12 4.39
N LEU A 208 8.63 11.39 3.64
CA LEU A 208 7.21 11.68 3.49
C LEU A 208 6.49 11.70 4.85
N ARG A 209 6.76 10.73 5.73
CA ARG A 209 6.17 10.68 7.08
C ARG A 209 6.59 11.84 7.99
N SER A 210 7.78 12.41 7.77
CA SER A 210 8.28 13.54 8.58
C SER A 210 7.47 14.82 8.36
N THR A 211 6.82 14.97 7.20
CA THR A 211 5.91 16.11 6.92
C THR A 211 4.73 16.20 7.89
N GLY A 212 4.26 15.06 8.43
CA GLY A 212 3.02 15.01 9.22
C GLY A 212 1.73 15.25 8.40
N LEU A 213 1.85 15.39 7.07
CA LEU A 213 0.77 15.73 6.15
C LEU A 213 0.34 14.56 5.26
N VAL A 214 0.95 13.38 5.43
CA VAL A 214 0.64 12.18 4.66
C VAL A 214 -0.41 11.32 5.38
N GLN A 215 -1.31 10.70 4.62
CA GLN A 215 -2.18 9.66 5.16
C GLN A 215 -1.36 8.44 5.57
N ARG A 216 -1.89 7.67 6.51
CA ARG A 216 -1.27 6.46 7.04
C ARG A 216 -2.29 5.34 7.09
N GLY A 217 -1.81 4.10 7.04
CA GLY A 217 -2.64 2.90 6.92
C GLY A 217 -2.46 2.19 5.59
N ILE A 218 -3.14 1.06 5.44
CA ILE A 218 -3.03 0.18 4.27
C ILE A 218 -3.52 0.92 3.02
N GLY A 219 -2.75 0.82 1.92
CA GLY A 219 -3.12 1.40 0.64
C GLY A 219 -3.02 2.93 0.54
N THR A 220 -2.41 3.60 1.52
CA THR A 220 -2.13 5.06 1.49
C THR A 220 -0.82 5.40 0.79
N ILE A 221 0.08 4.43 0.71
CA ILE A 221 1.32 4.48 -0.06
C ILE A 221 1.32 3.34 -1.08
N ARG A 222 1.73 3.64 -2.30
CA ARG A 222 2.03 2.65 -3.33
C ARG A 222 3.46 2.83 -3.78
N GLN A 223 4.08 1.72 -4.15
CA GLN A 223 5.43 1.71 -4.66
C GLN A 223 5.43 0.88 -5.93
N ASP A 224 6.05 1.44 -6.94
CA ASP A 224 6.30 0.79 -8.21
C ASP A 224 7.83 0.75 -8.40
N VAL A 225 8.34 -0.33 -8.97
CA VAL A 225 9.78 -0.51 -9.18
C VAL A 225 10.08 -0.79 -10.64
N ASN A 226 11.02 -0.04 -11.19
CA ASN A 226 11.52 -0.20 -12.55
C ASN A 226 12.86 -0.93 -12.47
N VAL A 227 12.97 -2.12 -13.06
CA VAL A 227 14.18 -2.94 -13.02
C VAL A 227 14.69 -3.20 -14.44
N SER A 228 16.00 -3.11 -14.63
CA SER A 228 16.67 -3.52 -15.86
C SER A 228 18.08 -4.03 -15.57
N ILE A 229 18.57 -4.92 -16.44
CA ILE A 229 19.98 -5.37 -16.47
C ILE A 229 20.58 -5.11 -17.86
N ARG A 230 21.90 -5.22 -18.00
CA ARG A 230 22.59 -5.09 -19.28
C ARG A 230 22.10 -6.15 -20.28
N GLY A 231 21.68 -5.70 -21.45
CA GLY A 231 21.11 -6.57 -22.50
C GLY A 231 19.67 -7.01 -22.23
N GLY A 232 19.12 -6.72 -21.04
CA GLY A 232 17.72 -6.93 -20.71
C GLY A 232 16.83 -5.77 -21.19
N ALA A 233 15.73 -5.54 -20.47
CA ALA A 233 14.74 -4.53 -20.82
C ALA A 233 14.25 -3.78 -19.57
N ARG A 234 13.68 -2.59 -19.75
CA ARG A 234 13.00 -1.88 -18.68
C ARG A 234 11.68 -2.59 -18.36
N VAL A 235 11.59 -3.10 -17.14
CA VAL A 235 10.39 -3.78 -16.64
C VAL A 235 9.85 -3.03 -15.44
N GLU A 236 8.59 -2.65 -15.50
CA GLU A 236 7.89 -1.95 -14.43
C GLU A 236 7.06 -2.96 -13.62
N ILE A 237 7.33 -3.09 -12.33
CA ILE A 237 6.54 -3.92 -11.42
C ILE A 237 5.68 -3.00 -10.55
N LYS A 238 4.36 -3.05 -10.74
CA LYS A 238 3.40 -2.13 -10.12
C LYS A 238 2.64 -2.72 -8.95
N GLY A 239 2.38 -1.90 -7.94
CA GLY A 239 1.39 -2.17 -6.91
C GLY A 239 1.85 -3.13 -5.81
N PHE A 240 3.15 -3.16 -5.48
CA PHE A 240 3.60 -3.87 -4.28
C PHE A 240 3.41 -2.95 -3.06
N GLN A 241 2.91 -3.51 -1.95
CA GLN A 241 2.67 -2.77 -0.71
C GLN A 241 3.68 -3.12 0.38
N ASP A 242 4.19 -4.34 0.38
CA ASP A 242 5.12 -4.82 1.38
C ASP A 242 6.56 -4.48 1.01
N LEU A 243 7.10 -3.46 1.69
CA LEU A 243 8.49 -3.03 1.54
C LEU A 243 9.51 -4.11 1.93
N SER A 244 9.13 -5.07 2.78
CA SER A 244 10.02 -6.18 3.14
C SER A 244 10.35 -7.09 1.96
N MET A 245 9.46 -7.17 0.97
CA MET A 245 9.62 -7.98 -0.24
C MET A 245 10.43 -7.30 -1.34
N LEU A 246 10.68 -5.99 -1.26
CA LEU A 246 11.29 -5.22 -2.35
C LEU A 246 12.68 -5.77 -2.75
N ASP A 247 13.51 -6.15 -1.77
CA ASP A 247 14.83 -6.74 -2.04
C ASP A 247 14.71 -8.03 -2.86
N ALA A 248 13.83 -8.95 -2.43
CA ALA A 248 13.58 -10.20 -3.11
C ALA A 248 12.95 -9.98 -4.50
N LEU A 249 12.05 -9.01 -4.62
CA LEU A 249 11.38 -8.66 -5.88
C LEU A 249 12.37 -8.18 -6.94
N VAL A 250 13.26 -7.26 -6.58
CA VAL A 250 14.31 -6.76 -7.49
C VAL A 250 15.28 -7.87 -7.87
N ARG A 251 15.69 -8.69 -6.89
CA ARG A 251 16.58 -9.83 -7.13
C ARG A 251 15.98 -10.85 -8.09
N ASN A 252 14.72 -11.23 -7.86
CA ASN A 252 14.01 -12.19 -8.68
C ASN A 252 13.78 -11.65 -10.10
N GLU A 253 13.51 -10.36 -10.26
CA GLU A 253 13.39 -9.75 -11.58
C GLU A 253 14.73 -9.70 -12.32
N ALA A 254 15.83 -9.35 -11.65
CA ALA A 254 17.16 -9.40 -12.24
C ALA A 254 17.53 -10.82 -12.69
N GLU A 255 17.24 -11.83 -11.87
CA GLU A 255 17.41 -13.25 -12.20
C GLU A 255 16.53 -13.68 -13.38
N ARG A 256 15.27 -13.21 -13.43
CA ARG A 256 14.35 -13.45 -14.54
C ARG A 256 14.93 -12.95 -15.85
N GLN A 257 15.38 -11.70 -15.88
CA GLN A 257 15.96 -11.11 -17.09
C GLN A 257 17.22 -11.87 -17.51
N TYR A 258 18.13 -12.16 -16.58
CA TYR A 258 19.36 -12.90 -16.86
C TYR A 258 19.07 -14.29 -17.45
N SER A 259 18.13 -15.02 -16.85
CA SER A 259 17.72 -16.35 -17.32
C SER A 259 17.08 -16.32 -18.71
N LEU A 260 16.27 -15.30 -19.01
CA LEU A 260 15.64 -15.13 -20.31
C LEU A 260 16.67 -14.79 -21.41
N LEU A 261 17.73 -14.04 -21.11
CA LEU A 261 18.80 -13.76 -22.06
C LEU A 261 19.57 -15.03 -22.43
N GLY A 262 19.92 -15.87 -21.43
CA GLY A 262 20.53 -17.17 -21.69
C GLY A 262 19.60 -18.10 -22.49
N MET A 263 18.30 -18.07 -22.19
CA MET A 263 17.30 -18.84 -22.94
C MET A 263 17.14 -18.37 -24.40
N ALA A 264 17.26 -17.07 -24.66
CA ALA A 264 17.21 -16.53 -26.02
C ALA A 264 18.36 -17.08 -26.89
N GLU A 265 19.55 -17.28 -26.32
CA GLU A 265 20.66 -17.94 -26.99
C GLU A 265 20.36 -19.42 -27.29
N ASP A 266 19.87 -20.16 -26.29
CA ASP A 266 19.46 -21.56 -26.46
C ASP A 266 18.39 -21.73 -27.56
N LEU A 267 17.39 -20.85 -27.59
CA LEU A 267 16.31 -20.89 -28.57
C LEU A 267 16.80 -20.54 -29.98
N ARG A 268 17.71 -19.57 -30.13
CA ARG A 268 18.34 -19.25 -31.43
C ARG A 268 19.17 -20.42 -31.94
N ASN A 269 19.97 -21.06 -31.08
CA ASN A 269 20.76 -22.24 -31.43
C ASN A 269 19.90 -23.43 -31.86
N ARG A 270 18.68 -23.54 -31.33
CA ARG A 270 17.69 -24.57 -31.70
C ARG A 270 16.83 -24.21 -32.91
N ALA A 271 17.04 -23.03 -33.52
CA ALA A 271 16.17 -22.48 -34.57
C ALA A 271 14.68 -22.55 -34.20
N ALA A 272 14.38 -22.14 -32.97
CA ALA A 272 13.06 -22.29 -32.38
C ALA A 272 11.98 -21.51 -33.17
N SER A 273 10.77 -22.06 -33.25
CA SER A 273 9.65 -21.46 -33.98
C SER A 273 8.31 -21.92 -33.38
N ALA A 274 7.20 -21.38 -33.86
CA ALA A 274 5.86 -21.74 -33.37
C ALA A 274 4.91 -22.07 -34.53
N SER A 275 4.01 -23.03 -34.32
CA SER A 275 2.89 -23.29 -35.23
C SER A 275 1.69 -22.38 -34.93
N SER A 276 0.76 -22.27 -35.88
CA SER A 276 -0.57 -21.73 -35.57
C SER A 276 -1.33 -22.66 -34.62
N ALA A 277 -2.27 -22.10 -33.86
CA ALA A 277 -3.19 -22.86 -33.04
C ALA A 277 -4.19 -23.65 -33.89
N LYS A 278 -4.53 -24.86 -33.46
CA LYS A 278 -5.52 -25.74 -34.09
C LYS A 278 -6.52 -26.23 -33.05
N ASP A 279 -7.80 -26.32 -33.43
CA ASP A 279 -8.82 -26.97 -32.60
C ASP A 279 -8.56 -28.48 -32.58
N VAL A 280 -8.31 -29.01 -31.38
CA VAL A 280 -8.03 -30.42 -31.10
C VAL A 280 -9.05 -31.01 -30.12
N THR A 281 -10.22 -30.36 -29.96
CA THR A 281 -11.28 -30.79 -29.02
C THR A 281 -11.62 -32.27 -29.18
N ARG A 282 -11.56 -32.80 -30.41
CA ARG A 282 -11.79 -34.23 -30.71
C ARG A 282 -10.89 -35.18 -29.92
N VAL A 283 -9.63 -34.81 -29.68
CA VAL A 283 -8.64 -35.62 -28.96
C VAL A 283 -9.03 -35.79 -27.49
N PHE A 284 -9.74 -34.80 -26.94
CA PHE A 284 -10.13 -34.75 -25.53
C PHE A 284 -11.59 -35.18 -25.28
N SER A 285 -12.29 -35.69 -26.30
CA SER A 285 -13.70 -36.10 -26.22
C SER A 285 -13.99 -37.16 -25.15
N ALA A 286 -13.02 -38.02 -24.84
CA ALA A 286 -13.11 -39.06 -23.81
C ALA A 286 -12.03 -38.89 -22.71
N THR A 287 -11.58 -37.65 -22.47
CA THR A 287 -10.52 -37.40 -21.49
C THR A 287 -11.00 -37.65 -20.05
N GLN A 288 -10.12 -38.23 -19.23
CA GLN A 288 -10.36 -38.40 -17.80
C GLN A 288 -9.89 -37.20 -16.98
N ASN A 289 -9.19 -36.25 -17.59
CA ASN A 289 -8.77 -35.03 -16.91
C ASN A 289 -10.00 -34.16 -16.58
N ARG A 290 -10.20 -33.89 -15.28
CA ARG A 290 -11.37 -33.14 -14.79
C ARG A 290 -11.48 -31.73 -15.36
N ILE A 291 -10.36 -31.04 -15.57
CA ILE A 291 -10.34 -29.65 -16.03
C ILE A 291 -10.82 -29.59 -17.48
N ILE A 292 -10.24 -30.44 -18.34
CA ILE A 292 -10.57 -30.43 -19.77
C ILE A 292 -11.94 -31.04 -20.02
N SER A 293 -12.30 -32.14 -19.36
CA SER A 293 -13.63 -32.75 -19.49
C SER A 293 -14.74 -31.78 -19.07
N GLN A 294 -14.55 -31.01 -18.00
CA GLN A 294 -15.50 -29.98 -17.59
C GLN A 294 -15.57 -28.80 -18.60
N ALA A 295 -14.45 -28.41 -19.20
CA ALA A 295 -14.46 -27.39 -20.25
C ALA A 295 -15.26 -27.85 -21.47
N VAL A 296 -15.00 -29.07 -21.96
CA VAL A 296 -15.71 -29.67 -23.10
C VAL A 296 -17.20 -29.85 -22.80
N ALA A 297 -17.56 -30.30 -21.59
CA ALA A 297 -18.95 -30.43 -21.15
C ALA A 297 -19.70 -29.10 -21.13
N ASN A 298 -18.99 -27.99 -20.90
CA ASN A 298 -19.52 -26.63 -20.96
C ASN A 298 -19.43 -26.02 -22.37
N ASN A 299 -19.30 -26.85 -23.41
CA ASN A 299 -19.24 -26.43 -24.83
C ASN A 299 -18.05 -25.52 -25.17
N LYS A 300 -16.97 -25.57 -24.37
CA LYS A 300 -15.70 -24.88 -24.65
C LYS A 300 -14.84 -25.70 -25.62
N ARG A 301 -13.88 -25.05 -26.26
CA ARG A 301 -12.97 -25.66 -27.25
C ARG A 301 -11.58 -25.84 -26.67
N VAL A 302 -10.87 -26.88 -27.12
CA VAL A 302 -9.47 -27.13 -26.77
C VAL A 302 -8.59 -26.82 -27.98
N TYR A 303 -7.78 -25.78 -27.85
CA TYR A 303 -6.80 -25.39 -28.86
C TYR A 303 -5.41 -25.88 -28.48
N ALA A 304 -4.65 -26.36 -29.47
CA ALA A 304 -3.26 -26.77 -29.31
C ALA A 304 -2.35 -26.11 -30.35
N PHE A 305 -1.11 -25.86 -29.95
CA PHE A 305 -0.03 -25.38 -30.83
C PHE A 305 1.31 -25.98 -30.40
N VAL A 306 2.26 -26.01 -31.34
CA VAL A 306 3.60 -26.55 -31.15
C VAL A 306 4.60 -25.41 -31.09
N LEU A 307 5.40 -25.40 -30.02
CA LEU A 307 6.58 -24.57 -29.86
C LEU A 307 7.80 -25.43 -30.21
N LYS A 308 8.28 -25.30 -31.45
CA LYS A 308 9.39 -26.09 -31.98
C LYS A 308 10.72 -25.68 -31.34
N GLY A 309 11.51 -26.63 -30.88
CA GLY A 309 12.77 -26.39 -30.17
C GLY A 309 12.63 -26.00 -28.69
N PHE A 310 11.41 -25.86 -28.17
CA PHE A 310 11.15 -25.47 -26.79
C PHE A 310 11.11 -26.63 -25.78
N GLY A 311 11.27 -27.88 -26.24
CA GLY A 311 11.24 -29.07 -25.37
C GLY A 311 12.24 -28.96 -24.21
N GLY A 312 11.75 -29.23 -23.00
CA GLY A 312 12.47 -29.10 -21.74
C GLY A 312 12.69 -27.67 -21.23
N LEU A 313 12.41 -26.63 -22.02
CA LEU A 313 12.63 -25.24 -21.64
C LEU A 313 11.45 -24.63 -20.89
N LEU A 314 10.22 -25.14 -21.05
CA LEU A 314 9.06 -24.58 -20.35
C LEU A 314 9.10 -24.91 -18.85
N LYS A 315 9.69 -26.04 -18.45
CA LYS A 315 9.94 -26.36 -17.03
C LYS A 315 11.19 -25.69 -16.44
N ARG A 316 12.01 -25.02 -17.26
CA ARG A 316 13.21 -24.33 -16.77
C ARG A 316 12.78 -23.18 -15.87
N LYS A 317 13.38 -23.11 -14.68
CA LYS A 317 13.23 -21.98 -13.75
C LYS A 317 13.88 -20.74 -14.34
N ILE A 318 13.15 -19.63 -14.34
CA ILE A 318 13.63 -18.32 -14.78
C ILE A 318 13.89 -17.38 -13.59
N SER A 319 13.20 -17.56 -12.48
CA SER A 319 13.43 -16.80 -11.25
C SER A 319 12.83 -17.55 -10.05
N TRP A 320 13.60 -17.77 -8.99
CA TRP A 320 13.17 -18.50 -7.79
C TRP A 320 12.42 -19.84 -8.10
N ASP A 321 11.09 -19.87 -8.04
CA ASP A 321 10.25 -21.04 -8.40
C ASP A 321 9.35 -20.81 -9.63
N ARG A 322 9.51 -19.70 -10.33
CA ARG A 322 8.78 -19.42 -11.57
C ARG A 322 9.49 -20.06 -12.75
N THR A 323 8.75 -20.79 -13.57
CA THR A 323 9.23 -21.40 -14.81
C THR A 323 8.85 -20.59 -16.04
N PHE A 324 9.50 -20.86 -17.18
CA PHE A 324 9.14 -20.22 -18.45
C PHE A 324 7.71 -20.58 -18.91
N GLY A 325 7.24 -21.79 -18.62
CA GLY A 325 5.85 -22.19 -18.85
C GLY A 325 4.85 -21.33 -18.06
N ARG A 326 5.14 -21.05 -16.78
CA ARG A 326 4.36 -20.11 -15.96
C ARG A 326 4.42 -18.67 -16.49
N GLU A 327 5.54 -18.29 -17.11
CA GLU A 327 5.67 -17.00 -17.79
C GLU A 327 4.72 -16.88 -18.98
N LEU A 328 4.74 -17.86 -19.88
CA LEU A 328 3.82 -17.95 -21.02
C LEU A 328 2.36 -17.99 -20.55
N ALA A 329 2.06 -18.78 -19.52
CA ALA A 329 0.71 -18.87 -18.96
C ALA A 329 0.20 -17.51 -18.46
N SER A 330 1.08 -16.61 -17.95
CA SER A 330 0.64 -15.28 -17.52
C SER A 330 0.15 -14.39 -18.66
N TYR A 331 0.73 -14.54 -19.86
CA TYR A 331 0.22 -13.87 -21.06
C TYR A 331 -1.15 -14.39 -21.47
N ALA A 332 -1.38 -15.71 -21.33
CA ALA A 332 -2.69 -16.31 -21.57
C ALA A 332 -3.73 -15.80 -20.55
N MET A 333 -3.39 -15.80 -19.26
CA MET A 333 -4.32 -15.41 -18.18
C MET A 333 -4.87 -13.98 -18.34
N VAL A 334 -4.05 -13.04 -18.83
CA VAL A 334 -4.48 -11.67 -19.12
C VAL A 334 -5.56 -11.59 -20.23
N GLN A 335 -5.66 -12.61 -21.08
CA GLN A 335 -6.71 -12.75 -22.11
C GLN A 335 -8.01 -13.38 -21.57
N GLY A 336 -8.05 -13.80 -20.29
CA GLY A 336 -9.25 -14.32 -19.63
C GLY A 336 -9.29 -15.83 -19.44
N VAL A 337 -8.22 -16.57 -19.77
CA VAL A 337 -8.14 -18.01 -19.48
C VAL A 337 -7.61 -18.27 -18.08
N LYS A 338 -7.85 -19.46 -17.53
CA LYS A 338 -7.30 -19.85 -16.21
C LYS A 338 -5.82 -20.22 -16.24
N GLY A 339 -5.30 -20.61 -17.39
CA GLY A 339 -3.92 -21.07 -17.55
C GLY A 339 -3.70 -21.81 -18.87
N MET A 340 -2.59 -22.53 -18.93
CA MET A 340 -2.14 -23.32 -20.07
C MET A 340 -1.54 -24.62 -19.52
N ILE A 341 -1.69 -25.73 -20.25
CA ILE A 341 -1.02 -27.00 -19.95
C ILE A 341 0.00 -27.27 -21.06
N HIS A 342 1.17 -27.80 -20.71
CA HIS A 342 2.22 -28.06 -21.70
C HIS A 342 3.01 -29.34 -21.43
N THR A 343 3.63 -29.93 -22.47
CA THR A 343 4.33 -31.23 -22.39
C THR A 343 5.46 -31.33 -21.38
N ASP A 344 6.08 -30.22 -20.98
CA ASP A 344 7.15 -30.23 -19.96
C ASP A 344 6.63 -30.34 -18.50
N GLU A 345 5.31 -30.30 -18.28
CA GLU A 345 4.67 -30.56 -16.98
C GLU A 345 4.47 -32.08 -16.74
N ASP A 346 3.98 -32.44 -15.55
CA ASP A 346 3.67 -33.82 -15.18
C ASP A 346 2.38 -34.32 -15.86
N MET A 347 2.51 -34.81 -17.10
CA MET A 347 1.39 -35.34 -17.90
C MET A 347 0.77 -36.58 -17.27
N GLU A 348 1.54 -37.38 -16.53
CA GLU A 348 1.05 -38.56 -15.83
C GLU A 348 0.17 -38.15 -14.65
N GLY A 349 0.64 -37.20 -13.83
CA GLY A 349 -0.14 -36.60 -12.75
C GLY A 349 -1.44 -35.92 -13.23
N TYR A 350 -1.44 -35.37 -14.45
CA TYR A 350 -2.66 -34.84 -15.07
C TYR A 350 -3.56 -35.89 -15.74
N GLY A 351 -3.10 -37.14 -15.90
CA GLY A 351 -3.84 -38.18 -16.62
C GLY A 351 -4.02 -37.86 -18.11
N LEU A 352 -3.04 -37.19 -18.73
CA LEU A 352 -3.11 -36.69 -20.11
C LEU A 352 -2.09 -37.33 -21.05
N THR A 353 -1.35 -38.36 -20.61
CA THR A 353 -0.30 -39.03 -21.39
C THR A 353 -0.81 -39.57 -22.73
N ARG A 354 -2.01 -40.15 -22.77
CA ARG A 354 -2.60 -40.69 -24.00
C ARG A 354 -2.93 -39.59 -25.00
N GLU A 355 -3.57 -38.52 -24.53
CA GLU A 355 -3.99 -37.38 -25.33
C GLU A 355 -2.79 -36.64 -25.91
N PHE A 356 -1.76 -36.38 -25.10
CA PHE A 356 -0.53 -35.75 -25.60
C PHE A 356 0.27 -36.64 -26.55
N GLY A 357 0.21 -37.97 -26.39
CA GLY A 357 0.72 -38.91 -27.39
C GLY A 357 0.00 -38.79 -28.74
N ALA A 358 -1.33 -38.67 -28.72
CA ALA A 358 -2.12 -38.44 -29.94
C ALA A 358 -1.83 -37.06 -30.56
N LEU A 359 -1.75 -36.00 -29.75
CA LEU A 359 -1.41 -34.65 -30.20
C LEU A 359 -0.03 -34.59 -30.86
N ARG A 360 0.95 -35.32 -30.32
CA ARG A 360 2.30 -35.37 -30.88
C ARG A 360 2.31 -35.90 -32.32
N ASN A 361 1.52 -36.95 -32.58
CA ASN A 361 1.35 -37.51 -33.92
C ASN A 361 0.55 -36.56 -34.83
N GLU A 362 -0.57 -36.00 -34.35
CA GLU A 362 -1.45 -35.12 -35.13
C GLU A 362 -0.79 -33.78 -35.51
N LEU A 363 0.06 -33.24 -34.63
CA LEU A 363 0.73 -31.96 -34.83
C LEU A 363 2.15 -32.11 -35.41
N GLY A 364 2.66 -33.33 -35.54
CA GLY A 364 4.00 -33.60 -36.06
C GLY A 364 5.12 -33.05 -35.16
N ALA A 365 4.96 -33.15 -33.84
CA ALA A 365 5.93 -32.66 -32.86
C ALA A 365 6.95 -33.74 -32.47
N SER A 366 8.21 -33.35 -32.31
CA SER A 366 9.30 -34.21 -31.83
C SER A 366 9.53 -34.05 -30.32
N GLU A 367 10.40 -34.87 -29.71
CA GLU A 367 10.81 -34.72 -28.29
C GLU A 367 11.54 -33.41 -27.99
N LYS A 368 12.02 -32.72 -29.03
CA LYS A 368 12.68 -31.41 -28.88
C LYS A 368 11.69 -30.26 -28.88
N ASP A 369 10.41 -30.53 -29.11
CA ASP A 369 9.35 -29.54 -29.21
C ASP A 369 8.46 -29.60 -27.98
N ALA A 370 7.77 -28.50 -27.69
CA ALA A 370 6.75 -28.46 -26.64
C ALA A 370 5.35 -28.30 -27.26
N ILE A 371 4.38 -29.09 -26.79
CA ILE A 371 2.98 -28.92 -27.16
C ILE A 371 2.29 -28.18 -26.02
N CYS A 372 1.55 -27.13 -26.34
CA CYS A 372 0.78 -26.35 -25.38
C CYS A 372 -0.71 -26.46 -25.74
N ILE A 373 -1.57 -26.53 -24.71
CA ILE A 373 -3.02 -26.54 -24.88
C ILE A 373 -3.70 -25.50 -24.00
N ILE A 374 -4.79 -24.93 -24.51
CA ILE A 374 -5.67 -23.99 -23.82
C ILE A 374 -7.12 -24.42 -24.07
N ALA A 375 -7.92 -24.50 -23.01
CA ALA A 375 -9.33 -24.88 -23.07
C ALA A 375 -10.21 -23.74 -22.57
N GLU A 376 -10.89 -23.05 -23.49
CA GLU A 376 -11.78 -21.92 -23.19
C GLU A 376 -12.80 -21.70 -24.33
N ASP A 377 -13.70 -20.72 -24.18
CA ASP A 377 -14.54 -20.24 -25.28
C ASP A 377 -13.72 -19.89 -26.53
N ASP A 378 -14.28 -20.14 -27.71
CA ASP A 378 -13.57 -20.14 -29.00
C ASP A 378 -12.70 -18.89 -29.23
N GLU A 379 -13.29 -17.69 -29.10
CA GLU A 379 -12.60 -16.42 -29.28
C GLU A 379 -11.57 -16.14 -28.18
N THR A 380 -11.87 -16.51 -26.93
CA THR A 380 -10.96 -16.31 -25.80
C THR A 380 -9.75 -17.23 -25.89
N ALA A 381 -9.95 -18.50 -26.26
CA ALA A 381 -8.88 -19.47 -26.48
C ALA A 381 -7.96 -19.04 -27.63
N LYS A 382 -8.52 -18.60 -28.77
CA LYS A 382 -7.73 -18.09 -29.91
C LYS A 382 -6.85 -16.90 -29.52
N ARG A 383 -7.42 -15.90 -28.83
CA ARG A 383 -6.66 -14.73 -28.33
C ARG A 383 -5.56 -15.13 -27.35
N ALA A 384 -5.85 -16.05 -26.44
CA ALA A 384 -4.87 -16.56 -25.48
C ALA A 384 -3.73 -17.32 -26.17
N CYS A 385 -4.03 -18.21 -27.12
CA CYS A 385 -3.02 -18.90 -27.92
C CYS A 385 -2.14 -17.92 -28.69
N ALA A 386 -2.73 -16.91 -29.34
CA ALA A 386 -1.98 -15.89 -30.07
C ALA A 386 -1.00 -15.14 -29.15
N ALA A 387 -1.44 -14.70 -27.97
CA ALA A 387 -0.60 -14.03 -26.98
C ALA A 387 0.56 -14.90 -26.49
N VAL A 388 0.32 -16.20 -26.26
CA VAL A 388 1.38 -17.14 -25.86
C VAL A 388 2.38 -17.37 -26.99
N ILE A 389 1.90 -17.58 -28.22
CA ILE A 389 2.75 -17.79 -29.39
C ILE A 389 3.63 -16.57 -29.62
N GLU A 390 3.05 -15.37 -29.59
CA GLU A 390 3.77 -14.11 -29.74
C GLU A 390 4.86 -13.98 -28.67
N ARG A 391 4.54 -14.24 -27.39
CA ARG A 391 5.52 -14.18 -26.32
C ARG A 391 6.62 -15.23 -26.44
N ALA A 392 6.28 -16.46 -26.86
CA ALA A 392 7.25 -17.52 -27.08
C ALA A 392 8.22 -17.14 -28.21
N LEU A 393 7.72 -16.59 -29.32
CA LEU A 393 8.55 -16.09 -30.41
C LEU A 393 9.42 -14.89 -29.97
N PHE A 394 8.87 -13.99 -29.15
CA PHE A 394 9.66 -12.87 -28.60
C PHE A 394 10.82 -13.37 -27.74
N ALA A 395 10.73 -14.55 -27.10
CA ALA A 395 11.81 -15.09 -26.29
C ALA A 395 13.12 -15.33 -27.08
N LEU A 396 13.07 -15.44 -28.41
CA LEU A 396 14.27 -15.46 -29.25
C LEU A 396 15.00 -14.11 -29.29
N SER A 397 14.28 -13.01 -29.04
CA SER A 397 14.81 -11.64 -29.02
C SER A 397 15.25 -11.21 -27.62
N GLY A 398 14.85 -11.91 -26.56
CA GLY A 398 15.26 -11.66 -25.18
C GLY A 398 14.11 -11.27 -24.25
N VAL A 399 14.32 -10.20 -23.48
CA VAL A 399 13.39 -9.71 -22.45
C VAL A 399 12.47 -8.64 -23.04
N PRO A 400 11.14 -8.76 -22.95
CA PRO A 400 10.23 -7.71 -23.41
C PRO A 400 10.13 -6.56 -22.41
N GLU A 401 9.90 -5.34 -22.91
CA GLU A 401 9.46 -4.20 -22.10
C GLU A 401 7.98 -4.36 -21.74
N GLU A 402 7.67 -4.38 -20.45
CA GLU A 402 6.34 -4.72 -19.97
C GLU A 402 6.08 -4.19 -18.56
N THR A 403 4.79 -4.02 -18.24
CA THR A 403 4.34 -3.84 -16.86
C THR A 403 3.93 -5.18 -16.28
N ARG A 404 4.36 -5.47 -15.05
CA ARG A 404 4.13 -6.72 -14.32
C ARG A 404 3.48 -6.43 -12.97
N ALA A 405 2.78 -7.42 -12.43
CA ALA A 405 2.23 -7.39 -11.08
C ALA A 405 3.05 -8.29 -10.14
N PRO A 406 3.31 -7.87 -8.89
CA PRO A 406 4.01 -8.68 -7.90
C PRO A 406 3.15 -9.86 -7.46
N ASN A 407 3.78 -11.01 -7.30
CA ASN A 407 3.18 -12.20 -6.70
C ASN A 407 3.55 -12.26 -5.20
N ALA A 408 2.84 -13.07 -4.42
CA ALA A 408 3.08 -13.21 -2.97
C ALA A 408 4.46 -13.79 -2.61
N ASP A 409 5.11 -14.47 -3.55
CA ASP A 409 6.45 -15.06 -3.41
C ASP A 409 7.59 -14.13 -3.88
N ALA A 410 7.28 -12.85 -4.09
CA ALA A 410 8.19 -11.84 -4.64
C ALA A 410 8.69 -12.16 -6.07
N THR A 411 8.03 -13.06 -6.80
CA THR A 411 8.15 -13.08 -8.27
C THR A 411 7.15 -12.09 -8.89
N SER A 412 7.12 -11.98 -10.21
CA SER A 412 6.18 -11.10 -10.90
C SER A 412 5.51 -11.81 -12.07
N SER A 413 4.31 -11.38 -12.44
CA SER A 413 3.53 -11.91 -13.58
C SER A 413 3.19 -10.79 -14.56
N TYR A 414 3.16 -11.11 -15.86
CA TYR A 414 2.76 -10.13 -16.88
C TYR A 414 1.38 -9.54 -16.57
N ALA A 415 1.26 -8.22 -16.71
CA ALA A 415 0.00 -7.52 -16.53
C ALA A 415 -0.47 -6.87 -17.83
N ARG A 416 0.40 -6.07 -18.47
CA ARG A 416 0.10 -5.34 -19.72
C ARG A 416 1.40 -4.85 -20.38
N PRO A 417 1.36 -4.40 -21.65
CA PRO A 417 2.49 -3.72 -22.27
C PRO A 417 2.85 -2.44 -21.51
N LEU A 418 4.12 -2.02 -21.60
CA LEU A 418 4.57 -0.80 -20.96
C LEU A 418 3.81 0.42 -21.54
N PRO A 419 3.32 1.34 -20.70
CA PRO A 419 2.73 2.60 -21.14
C PRO A 419 3.60 3.42 -22.10
N GLY A 420 2.98 4.01 -23.12
CA GLY A 420 3.64 5.01 -23.97
C GLY A 420 3.66 6.41 -23.34
N GLY A 421 4.57 7.28 -23.81
CA GLY A 421 4.73 8.64 -23.28
C GLY A 421 3.66 9.66 -23.73
N ALA A 422 2.88 9.38 -24.77
CA ALA A 422 1.91 10.30 -25.36
C ALA A 422 0.54 10.27 -24.66
N ARG A 423 0.49 10.58 -23.36
CA ARG A 423 -0.74 10.50 -22.54
C ARG A 423 -1.17 11.79 -21.86
N LEU A 424 -0.40 12.86 -22.00
CA LEU A 424 -0.64 14.13 -21.33
C LEU A 424 -1.16 15.16 -22.33
N TYR A 425 -2.12 15.96 -21.88
CA TYR A 425 -2.61 17.17 -22.54
C TYR A 425 -3.08 18.18 -21.47
N PRO A 426 -3.26 19.48 -21.75
CA PRO A 426 -3.41 20.48 -20.70
C PRO A 426 -4.81 20.41 -20.06
N GLU A 427 -4.89 20.59 -18.74
CA GLU A 427 -6.15 20.82 -18.02
C GLU A 427 -6.52 22.30 -18.13
N THR A 428 -7.39 22.63 -19.10
CA THR A 428 -7.75 24.02 -19.38
C THR A 428 -8.75 24.62 -18.40
N ASP A 429 -9.40 23.80 -17.56
CA ASP A 429 -10.39 24.27 -16.60
C ASP A 429 -9.73 24.88 -15.34
N VAL A 430 -8.47 24.53 -15.07
CA VAL A 430 -7.69 25.04 -13.94
C VAL A 430 -6.62 26.02 -14.44
N PRO A 431 -6.60 27.29 -13.98
CA PRO A 431 -5.59 28.24 -14.41
C PRO A 431 -4.19 27.84 -13.91
N PRO A 432 -3.13 28.26 -14.62
CA PRO A 432 -1.75 28.10 -14.14
C PRO A 432 -1.52 28.73 -12.76
N ILE A 433 -0.67 28.09 -11.96
CA ILE A 433 -0.40 28.50 -10.58
C ILE A 433 0.99 29.09 -10.48
N VAL A 434 1.09 30.39 -10.22
CA VAL A 434 2.38 31.07 -10.01
C VAL A 434 2.92 30.74 -8.61
N VAL A 435 4.16 30.26 -8.54
CA VAL A 435 4.81 29.89 -7.27
C VAL A 435 5.37 31.14 -6.59
N ASP A 436 4.82 31.50 -5.42
CA ASP A 436 5.37 32.59 -4.61
C ASP A 436 6.74 32.21 -4.02
N ARG A 437 7.80 32.74 -4.62
CA ARG A 437 9.18 32.55 -4.19
C ARG A 437 9.46 33.07 -2.77
N LYS A 438 8.75 34.09 -2.29
CA LYS A 438 8.90 34.59 -0.90
C LYS A 438 8.31 33.59 0.09
N ALA A 439 7.08 33.13 -0.17
CA ALA A 439 6.46 32.09 0.64
C ALA A 439 7.28 30.79 0.65
N LEU A 440 7.84 30.38 -0.49
CA LEU A 440 8.67 29.18 -0.61
C LEU A 440 9.97 29.28 0.22
N LYS A 441 10.63 30.46 0.21
CA LYS A 441 11.82 30.71 1.03
C LYS A 441 11.49 30.70 2.51
N ALA A 442 10.37 31.32 2.91
CA ALA A 442 9.91 31.38 4.29
C ALA A 442 9.31 30.05 4.81
N MET A 443 9.08 29.06 3.94
CA MET A 443 8.47 27.79 4.31
C MET A 443 9.34 27.02 5.32
N GLU A 444 8.76 26.75 6.48
CA GLU A 444 9.37 25.93 7.53
C GLU A 444 9.50 24.47 7.10
N MET A 445 10.68 23.90 7.32
CA MET A 445 10.96 22.50 7.02
C MET A 445 10.67 21.64 8.26
N PRO A 446 9.99 20.50 8.09
CA PRO A 446 9.68 19.63 9.20
C PRO A 446 10.96 18.98 9.72
N GLU A 447 11.00 18.74 11.04
CA GLU A 447 12.08 17.97 11.66
C GLU A 447 12.05 16.52 11.14
N SER A 448 13.20 15.98 10.72
CA SER A 448 13.29 14.59 10.29
C SER A 448 12.91 13.63 11.42
N LEU A 449 12.44 12.42 11.08
CA LEU A 449 12.07 11.44 12.10
C LEU A 449 13.23 11.08 13.04
N ASP A 450 14.46 11.04 12.52
CA ASP A 450 15.67 10.78 13.32
C ASP A 450 15.98 11.94 14.27
N ALA A 451 15.83 13.18 13.81
CA ALA A 451 16.00 14.35 14.67
C ALA A 451 14.90 14.39 15.75
N LYS A 452 13.63 14.11 15.39
CA LYS A 452 12.52 13.95 16.33
C LYS A 452 12.82 12.88 17.37
N GLN A 453 13.31 11.70 16.96
CA GLN A 453 13.66 10.63 17.89
C GLN A 453 14.74 11.08 18.88
N LYS A 454 15.83 11.71 18.39
CA LYS A 454 16.89 12.26 19.25
C LYS A 454 16.36 13.32 20.22
N ARG A 455 15.44 14.18 19.79
CA ARG A 455 14.78 15.17 20.65
C ARG A 455 13.96 14.51 21.74
N LEU A 456 13.14 13.49 21.43
CA LEU A 456 12.35 12.75 22.42
C LEU A 456 13.24 12.05 23.46
N VAL A 457 14.36 11.46 23.03
CA VAL A 457 15.32 10.85 23.96
C VAL A 457 15.91 11.89 24.92
N LYS A 458 16.26 13.09 24.41
CA LYS A 458 16.71 14.20 25.27
C LYS A 458 15.63 14.68 26.24
N MET A 459 14.35 14.48 25.93
CA MET A 459 13.22 14.76 26.82
C MET A 459 12.97 13.65 27.87
N GLY A 460 13.81 12.61 27.92
CA GLY A 460 13.71 11.51 28.89
C GLY A 460 12.83 10.34 28.44
N VAL A 461 12.42 10.30 27.17
CA VAL A 461 11.73 9.15 26.58
C VAL A 461 12.74 8.03 26.29
N PRO A 462 12.51 6.77 26.72
CA PRO A 462 13.38 5.66 26.37
C PRO A 462 13.54 5.51 24.86
N GLU A 463 14.74 5.11 24.39
CA GLU A 463 15.06 5.07 22.97
C GLU A 463 14.08 4.22 22.13
N GLN A 464 13.72 3.04 22.64
CA GLN A 464 12.73 2.19 21.98
C GLN A 464 11.35 2.86 21.88
N ALA A 465 10.88 3.48 22.96
CA ALA A 465 9.58 4.18 22.97
C ALA A 465 9.60 5.41 22.06
N ALA A 466 10.71 6.14 22.00
CA ALA A 466 10.89 7.25 21.07
C ALA A 466 10.85 6.76 19.61
N ARG A 467 11.55 5.65 19.31
CA ARG A 467 11.59 5.00 18.00
C ARG A 467 10.21 4.54 17.52
N GLU A 468 9.41 4.00 18.43
CA GLU A 468 8.03 3.58 18.18
C GLU A 468 7.10 4.79 17.99
N LEU A 469 7.20 5.79 18.87
CA LEU A 469 6.33 6.95 18.86
C LEU A 469 6.46 7.76 17.57
N VAL A 470 7.68 8.05 17.10
CA VAL A 470 7.89 8.83 15.85
C VAL A 470 7.36 8.11 14.61
N ARG A 471 7.29 6.77 14.64
CA ARG A 471 6.71 5.96 13.56
C ARG A 471 5.19 5.79 13.69
N SER A 472 4.63 6.06 14.87
CA SER A 472 3.19 5.96 15.16
C SER A 472 2.43 7.21 14.74
N GLU A 473 1.13 7.09 14.46
CA GLU A 473 0.25 8.25 14.18
C GLU A 473 0.07 9.16 15.40
N MET A 474 0.33 8.60 16.59
CA MET A 474 0.18 9.30 17.86
C MET A 474 1.24 10.38 18.09
N ILE A 475 2.28 10.46 17.24
CA ILE A 475 3.29 11.52 17.34
C ILE A 475 2.68 12.92 17.26
N SER A 476 1.67 13.14 16.42
CA SER A 476 1.03 14.45 16.31
C SER A 476 0.29 14.83 17.59
N ILE A 477 -0.36 13.85 18.23
CA ILE A 477 -1.04 14.04 19.52
C ILE A 477 -0.03 14.37 20.61
N PHE A 478 1.11 13.69 20.62
CA PHE A 478 2.21 13.98 21.55
C PHE A 478 2.75 15.40 21.36
N GLU A 479 2.98 15.82 20.11
CA GLU A 479 3.50 17.16 19.78
C GLU A 479 2.48 18.26 20.13
N GLU A 480 1.19 18.04 19.84
CA GLU A 480 0.11 18.99 20.15
C GLU A 480 -0.12 19.17 21.66
N ALA A 481 0.11 18.12 22.45
CA ALA A 481 0.01 18.20 23.91
C ALA A 481 1.07 19.16 24.51
N GLY A 482 2.20 19.37 23.85
CA GLY A 482 3.20 20.38 24.21
C GLY A 482 4.02 20.01 25.44
N LYS A 483 4.03 20.87 26.47
CA LYS A 483 4.81 20.65 27.70
C LYS A 483 4.10 19.62 28.60
N ILE A 484 4.54 18.37 28.53
CA ILE A 484 3.98 17.23 29.27
C ILE A 484 5.09 16.36 29.89
N ASN A 485 4.71 15.42 30.77
CA ASN A 485 5.60 14.34 31.20
C ASN A 485 5.88 13.40 30.01
N ALA A 486 6.95 13.69 29.27
CA ALA A 486 7.28 13.05 28.00
C ALA A 486 7.40 11.53 28.11
N LYS A 487 8.04 11.02 29.17
CA LYS A 487 8.20 9.58 29.41
C LYS A 487 6.85 8.89 29.57
N ARG A 488 5.99 9.43 30.45
CA ARG A 488 4.69 8.83 30.75
C ARG A 488 3.71 8.93 29.58
N ALA A 489 3.74 10.06 28.85
CA ALA A 489 2.95 10.25 27.65
C ALA A 489 3.37 9.27 26.53
N ALA A 490 4.67 9.08 26.32
CA ALA A 490 5.16 8.10 25.35
C ALA A 490 4.73 6.67 25.71
N GLU A 491 4.88 6.25 26.98
CA GLU A 491 4.42 4.92 27.45
C GLU A 491 2.90 4.73 27.23
N LEU A 492 2.10 5.78 27.46
CA LEU A 492 0.67 5.75 27.21
C LEU A 492 0.37 5.51 25.73
N LEU A 493 0.97 6.32 24.85
CA LEU A 493 0.67 6.31 23.43
C LEU A 493 1.20 5.08 22.70
N THR A 494 2.33 4.51 23.13
CA THR A 494 2.93 3.34 22.46
C THR A 494 2.52 2.01 23.09
N SER A 495 2.58 1.89 24.41
CA SER A 495 2.34 0.63 25.12
C SER A 495 0.90 0.49 25.59
N THR A 496 0.37 1.51 26.28
CA THR A 496 -0.95 1.41 26.94
C THR A 496 -2.09 1.31 25.93
N ILE A 497 -2.11 2.19 24.91
CA ILE A 497 -3.10 2.14 23.83
C ILE A 497 -3.03 0.79 23.09
N THR A 498 -1.83 0.29 22.83
CA THR A 498 -1.63 -1.01 22.16
C THR A 498 -2.16 -2.17 23.01
N SER A 499 -1.96 -2.13 24.33
CA SER A 499 -2.53 -3.12 25.25
C SER A 499 -4.06 -3.10 25.22
N LEU A 500 -4.67 -1.90 25.31
CA LEU A 500 -6.12 -1.74 25.27
C LEU A 500 -6.73 -2.25 23.95
N ARG A 501 -6.06 -2.02 22.82
CA ARG A 501 -6.48 -2.61 21.53
C ARG A 501 -6.48 -4.14 21.57
N ARG A 502 -5.47 -4.76 22.19
CA ARG A 502 -5.41 -6.23 22.35
C ARG A 502 -6.49 -6.77 23.27
N GLU A 503 -6.93 -5.98 24.26
CA GLU A 503 -8.09 -6.26 25.11
C GLU A 503 -9.44 -6.04 24.41
N GLY A 504 -9.45 -5.63 23.13
CA GLY A 504 -10.67 -5.40 22.35
C GLY A 504 -11.28 -3.99 22.50
N VAL A 505 -10.61 -3.07 23.20
CA VAL A 505 -11.09 -1.70 23.38
C VAL A 505 -10.91 -0.91 22.07
N ARG A 506 -11.99 -0.27 21.61
CA ARG A 506 -12.04 0.54 20.38
C ARG A 506 -11.43 1.93 20.57
N VAL A 507 -10.14 1.99 20.90
CA VAL A 507 -9.40 3.25 21.14
C VAL A 507 -9.43 4.20 19.93
N ASP A 508 -9.67 3.70 18.72
CA ASP A 508 -9.78 4.51 17.50
C ASP A 508 -11.01 5.44 17.49
N ARG A 509 -11.96 5.22 18.42
CA ARG A 509 -13.12 6.10 18.64
C ARG A 509 -12.79 7.31 19.51
N ILE A 510 -11.65 7.30 20.20
CA ILE A 510 -11.26 8.39 21.08
C ILE A 510 -10.84 9.58 20.23
N ALA A 511 -11.50 10.72 20.41
CA ALA A 511 -11.17 11.94 19.70
C ALA A 511 -9.74 12.39 20.03
N SER A 512 -8.96 12.81 19.02
CA SER A 512 -7.59 13.30 19.22
C SER A 512 -7.53 14.44 20.24
N ALA A 513 -8.51 15.34 20.23
CA ALA A 513 -8.61 16.44 21.19
C ALA A 513 -8.71 15.95 22.65
N ASP A 514 -9.42 14.85 22.91
CA ASP A 514 -9.55 14.29 24.25
C ASP A 514 -8.28 13.54 24.67
N MET A 515 -7.58 12.91 23.74
CA MET A 515 -6.26 12.35 24.00
C MET A 515 -5.24 13.44 24.34
N VAL A 516 -5.25 14.57 23.62
CA VAL A 516 -4.38 15.73 23.92
C VAL A 516 -4.67 16.28 25.31
N LYS A 517 -5.95 16.44 25.69
CA LYS A 517 -6.34 16.84 27.06
C LYS A 517 -5.82 15.86 28.11
N LEU A 518 -6.00 14.56 27.90
CA LEU A 518 -5.52 13.52 28.80
C LEU A 518 -4.00 13.60 29.01
N LEU A 519 -3.23 13.81 27.94
CA LEU A 519 -1.77 13.93 28.03
C LEU A 519 -1.34 15.17 28.83
N ARG A 520 -2.05 16.30 28.68
CA ARG A 520 -1.77 17.53 29.44
C ARG A 520 -2.07 17.38 30.93
N GLU A 521 -3.08 16.58 31.28
CA GLU A 521 -3.51 16.34 32.66
C GLU A 521 -2.91 15.07 33.27
N LEU A 522 -1.99 14.40 32.57
CA LEU A 522 -1.49 13.08 32.93
C LEU A 522 -0.74 13.06 34.27
N GLU A 523 -0.22 14.21 34.69
CA GLU A 523 0.46 14.37 35.97
C GLU A 523 -0.54 14.26 37.14
N GLY A 524 -0.21 13.46 38.16
CA GLY A 524 -1.07 13.25 39.33
C GLY A 524 -2.23 12.26 39.15
N ILE A 525 -2.51 11.76 37.94
CA ILE A 525 -3.53 10.71 37.72
C ILE A 525 -2.89 9.33 37.94
N PRO A 526 -3.50 8.39 38.70
CA PRO A 526 -3.02 7.00 38.80
C PRO A 526 -3.08 6.25 37.45
N LYS A 527 -2.26 5.19 37.28
CA LYS A 527 -2.19 4.45 36.00
C LYS A 527 -3.50 3.74 35.68
N GLU A 528 -4.16 3.17 36.67
CA GLU A 528 -5.43 2.46 36.52
C GLU A 528 -6.57 3.43 36.15
N ALA A 529 -6.60 4.61 36.78
CA ALA A 529 -7.52 5.69 36.43
C ALA A 529 -7.44 6.11 34.96
N VAL A 530 -6.22 6.17 34.42
CA VAL A 530 -5.99 6.45 33.00
C VAL A 530 -6.57 5.33 32.11
N LEU A 531 -6.40 4.06 32.50
CA LEU A 531 -6.95 2.93 31.74
C LEU A 531 -8.48 2.97 31.72
N ASP A 532 -9.11 3.21 32.87
CA ASP A 532 -10.56 3.28 32.98
C ASP A 532 -11.12 4.49 32.21
N GLY A 533 -10.45 5.64 32.29
CA GLY A 533 -10.77 6.83 31.51
C GLY A 533 -10.70 6.57 30.00
N LEU A 534 -9.64 5.90 29.52
CA LEU A 534 -9.50 5.53 28.11
C LEU A 534 -10.60 4.55 27.65
N LYS A 535 -10.97 3.57 28.48
CA LYS A 535 -12.09 2.66 28.20
C LYS A 535 -13.41 3.42 28.09
N ALA A 536 -13.69 4.32 29.04
CA ALA A 536 -14.87 5.17 29.02
C ALA A 536 -14.93 6.10 27.80
N LEU A 537 -13.81 6.71 27.41
CA LEU A 537 -13.72 7.53 26.19
C LEU A 537 -13.97 6.69 24.92
N ALA A 538 -13.44 5.46 24.86
CA ALA A 538 -13.67 4.56 23.72
C ALA A 538 -15.13 4.11 23.57
N GLU A 539 -15.90 4.11 24.68
CA GLU A 539 -17.35 3.90 24.71
C GLU A 539 -18.15 5.14 24.28
N GLY A 540 -17.50 6.28 24.05
CA GLY A 540 -18.14 7.54 23.64
C GLY A 540 -18.61 8.41 24.80
N LYS A 541 -18.16 8.16 26.04
CA LYS A 541 -18.47 9.03 27.17
C LYS A 541 -17.73 10.37 27.03
N PRO A 542 -18.36 11.51 27.40
CA PRO A 542 -17.67 12.80 27.41
C PRO A 542 -16.44 12.80 28.33
N TYR A 543 -15.39 13.53 27.95
CA TYR A 543 -14.12 13.60 28.68
C TYR A 543 -14.29 13.87 30.18
N ALA A 544 -15.10 14.87 30.55
CA ALA A 544 -15.33 15.23 31.95
C ALA A 544 -15.87 14.05 32.78
N THR A 545 -16.75 13.22 32.20
CA THR A 545 -17.33 12.04 32.86
C THR A 545 -16.34 10.88 32.88
N ALA A 546 -15.66 10.63 31.77
CA ALA A 546 -14.64 9.60 31.67
C ALA A 546 -13.52 9.80 32.70
N MET A 547 -13.09 11.05 32.91
CA MET A 547 -12.04 11.39 33.87
C MET A 547 -12.56 11.57 35.32
N LYS A 548 -13.86 11.78 35.53
CA LYS A 548 -14.47 11.82 36.88
C LYS A 548 -14.50 10.46 37.56
N THR A 549 -14.82 9.40 36.81
CA THR A 549 -14.80 8.01 37.32
C THR A 549 -13.40 7.59 37.80
N ALA A 550 -12.37 8.32 37.37
CA ALA A 550 -10.95 8.10 37.62
C ALA A 550 -10.36 8.97 38.75
N ARG A 551 -11.10 9.92 39.35
CA ARG A 551 -10.60 10.78 40.43
C ARG A 551 -11.57 10.81 41.60
N MET A 552 -11.12 10.35 42.76
CA MET A 552 -11.85 10.53 44.01
C MET A 552 -11.47 11.88 44.64
N SER A 553 -12.47 12.64 45.09
CA SER A 553 -12.24 13.90 45.80
C SER A 553 -11.60 13.67 47.18
N ALA A 554 -11.00 14.71 47.76
CA ALA A 554 -10.42 14.64 49.10
C ALA A 554 -11.46 14.29 50.17
N GLN A 555 -12.72 14.69 49.98
CA GLN A 555 -13.82 14.35 50.88
C GLN A 555 -14.22 12.88 50.74
N GLU A 556 -14.40 12.37 49.52
CA GLU A 556 -14.70 10.96 49.29
C GLU A 556 -13.57 10.04 49.78
N LEU A 557 -12.30 10.48 49.71
CA LEU A 557 -11.18 9.78 50.33
C LEU A 557 -11.27 9.76 51.85
N ALA A 558 -11.61 10.89 52.47
CA ALA A 558 -11.79 10.96 53.92
C ALA A 558 -12.93 10.05 54.38
N ASP A 559 -14.05 10.04 53.65
CA ASP A 559 -15.21 9.21 53.95
C ASP A 559 -14.87 7.71 53.80
N ALA A 560 -14.16 7.33 52.75
CA ALA A 560 -13.70 5.95 52.54
C ALA A 560 -12.72 5.48 53.64
N VAL A 561 -11.81 6.37 54.07
CA VAL A 561 -10.90 6.11 55.20
C VAL A 561 -11.67 5.91 56.50
N ASP A 562 -12.66 6.77 56.77
CA ASP A 562 -13.51 6.67 57.97
C ASP A 562 -14.32 5.39 57.99
N GLU A 563 -14.83 4.97 56.84
CA GLU A 563 -15.60 3.74 56.71
C GLU A 563 -14.73 2.50 56.97
N VAL A 564 -13.49 2.48 56.46
CA VAL A 564 -12.54 1.38 56.71
C VAL A 564 -12.14 1.32 58.18
N ILE A 565 -11.90 2.46 58.83
CA ILE A 565 -11.62 2.53 60.26
C ILE A 565 -12.83 2.02 61.07
N ARG A 566 -14.06 2.38 60.69
CA ARG A 566 -15.28 1.90 61.37
C ARG A 566 -15.54 0.42 61.16
N THR A 567 -15.19 -0.12 59.99
CA THR A 567 -15.40 -1.54 59.66
C THR A 567 -14.60 -2.46 60.58
N ASP A 568 -13.45 -2.01 61.08
CA ASP A 568 -12.62 -2.77 62.02
C ASP A 568 -12.14 -1.88 63.18
N ILE A 569 -13.11 -1.27 63.86
CA ILE A 569 -12.85 -0.33 64.95
C ILE A 569 -12.17 -1.00 66.15
N GLU A 570 -12.43 -2.29 66.36
CA GLU A 570 -11.80 -3.08 67.42
C GLU A 570 -10.30 -3.25 67.19
N LEU A 571 -9.88 -3.48 65.93
CA LEU A 571 -8.48 -3.51 65.55
C LEU A 571 -7.78 -2.17 65.80
N VAL A 572 -8.44 -1.06 65.43
CA VAL A 572 -7.90 0.30 65.63
C VAL A 572 -7.74 0.61 67.12
N ASN A 573 -8.72 0.25 67.96
CA ASN A 573 -8.64 0.45 69.41
C ASN A 573 -7.56 -0.42 70.07
N ARG A 574 -7.31 -1.63 69.55
CA ARG A 574 -6.31 -2.56 70.10
C ARG A 574 -4.88 -2.20 69.68
N GLU A 575 -4.68 -1.80 68.43
CA GLU A 575 -3.35 -1.67 67.81
C GLU A 575 -2.95 -0.21 67.50
N GLY A 576 -3.87 0.74 67.65
CA GLY A 576 -3.62 2.16 67.42
C GLY A 576 -3.05 2.44 66.03
N GLU A 577 -1.99 3.24 65.95
CA GLU A 577 -1.32 3.55 64.67
C GLU A 577 -0.71 2.31 63.98
N ALA A 578 -0.46 1.21 64.71
CA ALA A 578 0.08 -0.02 64.12
C ALA A 578 -0.94 -0.77 63.23
N ALA A 579 -2.24 -0.46 63.37
CA ALA A 579 -3.30 -0.99 62.51
C ALA A 579 -3.15 -0.55 61.04
N PHE A 580 -2.37 0.50 60.75
CA PHE A 580 -2.14 1.04 59.41
C PHE A 580 -1.83 -0.05 58.36
N LYS A 581 -0.91 -0.98 58.66
CA LYS A 581 -0.51 -2.02 57.69
C LYS A 581 -1.66 -2.97 57.32
N LYS A 582 -2.55 -3.24 58.28
CA LYS A 582 -3.69 -4.15 58.10
C LYS A 582 -4.87 -3.46 57.44
N LEU A 583 -5.08 -2.16 57.70
CA LEU A 583 -6.15 -1.36 57.10
C LEU A 583 -5.81 -0.82 55.70
N MET A 584 -4.53 -0.78 55.33
CA MET A 584 -4.10 -0.35 53.99
C MET A 584 -4.66 -1.25 52.89
N GLY A 585 -4.74 -2.57 53.10
CA GLY A 585 -5.32 -3.51 52.13
C GLY A 585 -6.79 -3.22 51.83
N PRO A 586 -7.68 -3.26 52.84
CA PRO A 586 -9.09 -2.92 52.69
C PRO A 586 -9.36 -1.50 52.16
N LEU A 587 -8.53 -0.52 52.55
CA LEU A 587 -8.62 0.83 51.99
C LEU A 587 -8.28 0.83 50.51
N MET A 588 -7.18 0.18 50.12
CA MET A 588 -6.81 0.05 48.71
C MET A 588 -7.89 -0.68 47.93
N ASP A 589 -8.51 -1.75 48.42
CA ASP A 589 -9.60 -2.41 47.70
C ASP A 589 -10.76 -1.46 47.35
N ARG A 590 -10.98 -0.44 48.18
CA ARG A 590 -12.00 0.59 47.94
C ARG A 590 -11.51 1.72 47.05
N VAL A 591 -10.27 2.19 47.23
CA VAL A 591 -9.78 3.43 46.58
C VAL A 591 -8.83 3.19 45.42
N ARG A 592 -8.45 1.93 45.17
CA ARG A 592 -7.50 1.52 44.13
C ARG A 592 -7.97 2.00 42.77
N GLY A 593 -7.03 2.61 42.06
CA GLY A 593 -7.24 3.21 40.75
C GLY A 593 -7.96 4.56 40.76
N ARG A 594 -8.37 5.09 41.92
CA ARG A 594 -9.00 6.43 42.01
C ARG A 594 -8.16 7.47 42.75
N VAL A 595 -7.17 7.03 43.55
CA VAL A 595 -6.23 7.87 44.30
C VAL A 595 -4.82 7.25 44.27
N PRO A 596 -3.73 8.03 44.17
CA PRO A 596 -2.37 7.51 44.32
C PRO A 596 -2.17 6.81 45.67
N GLY A 597 -1.47 5.67 45.69
CA GLY A 597 -1.27 4.90 46.93
C GLY A 597 -0.59 5.69 48.05
N GLU A 598 0.30 6.62 47.70
CA GLU A 598 0.95 7.53 48.63
C GLU A 598 -0.05 8.48 49.31
N ALA A 599 -0.96 9.07 48.54
CA ALA A 599 -1.99 9.97 49.07
C ALA A 599 -3.02 9.21 49.93
N ALA A 600 -3.39 7.99 49.55
CA ALA A 600 -4.24 7.14 50.37
C ALA A 600 -3.57 6.75 51.70
N ALA A 601 -2.27 6.40 51.66
CA ALA A 601 -1.48 6.09 52.84
C ALA A 601 -1.34 7.29 53.78
N GLU A 602 -1.10 8.49 53.24
CA GLU A 602 -1.01 9.72 54.04
C GLU A 602 -2.35 10.08 54.68
N ALA A 603 -3.46 9.98 53.94
CA ALA A 603 -4.80 10.22 54.45
C ALA A 603 -5.16 9.27 55.61
N LEU A 604 -4.87 7.97 55.45
CA LEU A 604 -5.12 6.97 56.51
C LEU A 604 -4.27 7.22 57.75
N LYS A 605 -2.96 7.49 57.60
CA LYS A 605 -2.08 7.83 58.74
C LYS A 605 -2.56 9.06 59.49
N ARG A 606 -2.93 10.11 58.76
CA ARG A 606 -3.44 11.35 59.36
C ARG A 606 -4.74 11.11 60.11
N ARG A 607 -5.66 10.32 59.54
CA ARG A 607 -6.96 10.06 60.16
C ARG A 607 -6.86 9.15 61.39
N LEU A 608 -6.05 8.10 61.35
CA LEU A 608 -5.77 7.24 62.52
C LEU A 608 -5.23 8.06 63.70
N LYS A 609 -4.30 8.99 63.45
CA LYS A 609 -3.79 9.91 64.48
C LYS A 609 -4.85 10.81 65.10
N SER A 610 -5.81 11.27 64.30
CA SER A 610 -6.91 12.10 64.79
C SER A 610 -8.03 11.31 65.46
N PHE A 611 -8.16 10.01 65.16
CA PHE A 611 -9.20 9.14 65.70
C PHE A 611 -8.85 8.60 67.09
N LEU A 612 -7.55 8.51 67.40
CA LEU A 612 -7.01 8.08 68.70
C LEU A 612 -6.85 9.23 69.71
N LYS A 613 -7.12 10.48 69.29
CA LYS A 613 -7.23 11.65 70.15
C LYS A 613 -8.70 11.92 70.45
#